data_AF-J3EXU6-F1
#
_entry.id   AF-J3EXU6-F1
#
_cell.length_a   1.000
_cell.length_b   1.000
_cell.length_c   1.000
_cell.angle_alpha   90.00
_cell.angle_beta   90.00
_cell.angle_gamma   90.00
#
_symmetry.space_group_name_H-M   'P 1'
#
loop_
_entity.id
_entity.type
_entity.pdbx_description
1 polymer ?
#
loop_
_entity_poly.entity_id
_entity_poly.type
_entity_poly.pdbx_seq_one_letter_code
_entity_poly.pdbx_strand_id
1 'polypeptide(L)'
;MSRTFADLLPMPLAAESLADLAPLSRADDLLLLLTRWVERGWLRALDKAFVAFLHELAPDDDPLVLLAAALISHQLGHGHVCLDLFETLKEPDFALSLPPEGDVQSGAMLLPSQLLEALDGAHWCKVLASSRLVALAVDGREAAQHRPLVLSGKRLYLRRYWAYERRIDHALRQRLAAHEATPGDLPQRLTGLFGPATLDDVIDWQKLACALATRSAFSIVTGGPGTGKTTTVVRLLALLQAPAVEAGKPLRIRLAAPTGKAAARLTESISQQVQTLKVAETVREKIPSDVTTVHRLLGSRPGTRHFRHHAGNRLPLDVLVVDEASMIDLEMMANLLDALPAHARLVLLGDKDQLASVEAGAVLGDLCRDAEAGWYSPQTRQWLGG
;
A
#
# COMPACT_ATOMS: atom_id res chain seq x y z
N MET A 1 25.74 51.13 -4.01
CA MET A 1 25.43 50.26 -5.15
C MET A 1 24.23 49.40 -4.76
N SER A 2 23.05 49.71 -5.30
CA SER A 2 21.82 48.97 -5.00
C SER A 2 21.80 47.67 -5.80
N ARG A 3 21.75 46.52 -5.12
CA ARG A 3 21.39 45.25 -5.74
C ARG A 3 19.89 45.24 -5.96
N THR A 4 19.47 45.00 -7.19
CA THR A 4 18.06 44.94 -7.58
C THR A 4 17.57 43.50 -7.54
N PHE A 5 16.27 43.28 -7.34
CA PHE A 5 15.65 41.94 -7.28
C PHE A 5 15.89 41.09 -8.55
N ALA A 6 16.25 41.73 -9.67
CA ALA A 6 16.67 41.06 -10.90
C ALA A 6 17.98 40.26 -10.75
N ASP A 7 18.85 40.63 -9.80
CA ASP A 7 20.14 39.94 -9.55
C ASP A 7 19.96 38.62 -8.75
N LEU A 8 18.72 38.30 -8.35
CA LEU A 8 18.33 37.06 -7.65
C LEU A 8 17.62 36.05 -8.57
N LEU A 9 17.38 36.39 -9.84
CA LEU A 9 16.83 35.44 -10.80
C LEU A 9 17.97 34.62 -11.41
N PRO A 10 17.84 33.28 -11.53
CA PRO A 10 18.86 32.46 -12.17
C PRO A 10 19.06 32.95 -13.60
N MET A 11 20.30 33.32 -13.93
CA MET A 11 20.68 33.62 -15.31
C MET A 11 20.25 32.46 -16.21
N PRO A 12 19.56 32.72 -17.34
CA PRO A 12 19.36 31.69 -18.35
C PRO A 12 20.74 31.36 -18.92
N LEU A 13 21.36 30.27 -18.44
CA LEU A 13 22.50 29.68 -19.12
C LEU A 13 21.99 29.31 -20.52
N ALA A 14 22.66 29.84 -21.55
CA ALA A 14 22.28 29.63 -22.94
C ALA A 14 22.16 28.14 -23.26
N ALA A 15 21.28 27.80 -24.21
CA ALA A 15 21.04 26.44 -24.72
C ALA A 15 22.32 25.65 -25.07
N GLU A 16 23.42 26.34 -25.40
CA GLU A 16 24.74 25.76 -25.67
C GLU A 16 25.33 25.05 -24.44
N SER A 17 25.05 25.49 -23.21
CA SER A 17 25.57 24.90 -21.98
C SER A 17 24.99 23.52 -21.64
N LEU A 18 23.86 23.12 -22.24
CA LEU A 18 23.21 21.84 -21.96
C LEU A 18 23.75 20.70 -22.82
N ALA A 19 24.29 21.00 -24.00
CA ALA A 19 24.90 20.01 -24.89
C ALA A 19 26.25 19.48 -24.36
N ASP A 20 26.94 20.28 -23.54
CA ASP A 20 28.24 19.92 -22.97
C ASP A 20 28.14 19.21 -21.60
N LEU A 21 26.93 19.09 -21.02
CA LEU A 21 26.76 18.40 -19.74
C LEU A 21 27.02 16.91 -19.89
N ALA A 22 27.75 16.35 -18.93
CA ALA A 22 27.95 14.90 -18.81
C ALA A 22 27.28 14.36 -17.53
N PRO A 23 25.93 14.46 -17.40
CA PRO A 23 25.21 14.15 -16.16
C PRO A 23 25.31 12.68 -15.73
N LEU A 24 25.63 11.76 -16.64
CA LEU A 24 25.87 10.35 -16.32
C LEU A 24 27.29 10.09 -15.79
N SER A 25 28.19 11.06 -15.87
CA SER A 25 29.60 10.92 -15.48
C SER A 25 30.07 11.98 -14.48
N ARG A 26 29.31 13.06 -14.29
CA ARG A 26 29.63 14.16 -13.37
C ARG A 26 28.41 14.53 -12.54
N ALA A 27 28.54 14.43 -11.21
CA ALA A 27 27.44 14.70 -10.28
C ALA A 27 26.97 16.16 -10.31
N ASP A 28 27.88 17.12 -10.45
CA ASP A 28 27.54 18.55 -10.56
C ASP A 28 26.68 18.85 -11.79
N ASP A 29 27.02 18.24 -12.93
CA ASP A 29 26.26 18.38 -14.18
C ASP A 29 24.85 17.77 -14.03
N LEU A 30 24.74 16.65 -13.33
CA LEU A 30 23.44 16.05 -12.98
C LEU A 30 22.62 16.97 -12.07
N LEU A 31 23.21 17.55 -11.02
CA LEU A 31 22.50 18.47 -10.12
C LEU A 31 22.03 19.73 -10.84
N LEU A 32 22.81 20.23 -11.81
CA LEU A 32 22.40 21.33 -12.67
C LEU A 32 21.23 20.92 -13.57
N LEU A 33 21.27 19.74 -14.19
CA LEU A 33 20.16 19.20 -14.98
C LEU A 33 18.88 19.05 -14.14
N LEU A 34 18.96 18.46 -12.95
CA LEU A 34 17.83 18.33 -12.03
C LEU A 34 17.26 19.69 -11.61
N THR A 35 18.09 20.72 -11.51
CA THR A 35 17.64 22.10 -11.26
C THR A 35 16.74 22.59 -12.39
N ARG A 36 17.12 22.33 -13.65
CA ARG A 36 16.30 22.69 -14.81
C ARG A 36 14.99 21.91 -14.85
N TRP A 37 15.01 20.63 -14.54
CA TRP A 37 13.78 19.82 -14.43
C TRP A 37 12.85 20.36 -13.34
N VAL A 38 13.38 20.84 -12.20
CA VAL A 38 12.57 21.49 -11.16
C VAL A 38 12.02 22.84 -11.62
N GLU A 39 12.83 23.70 -12.24
CA GLU A 39 12.40 25.01 -12.75
C GLU A 39 11.26 24.88 -13.78
N ARG A 40 11.23 23.77 -14.51
CA ARG A 40 10.18 23.44 -15.48
C ARG A 40 9.00 22.66 -14.91
N GLY A 41 9.05 22.33 -13.61
CA GLY A 41 7.99 21.59 -12.92
C GLY A 41 7.92 20.11 -13.27
N TRP A 42 8.95 19.53 -13.90
CA TRP A 42 9.05 18.09 -14.16
C TRP A 42 9.34 17.32 -12.87
N LEU A 43 10.20 17.86 -12.01
CA LEU A 43 10.50 17.32 -10.69
C LEU A 43 10.07 18.28 -9.59
N ARG A 44 9.83 17.76 -8.39
CA ARG A 44 9.58 18.60 -7.21
C ARG A 44 10.91 19.04 -6.61
N ALA A 45 10.90 20.19 -5.94
CA ALA A 45 12.08 20.67 -5.21
C ALA A 45 12.59 19.64 -4.17
N LEU A 46 11.69 18.82 -3.62
CA LEU A 46 12.03 17.73 -2.70
C LEU A 46 12.91 16.66 -3.36
N ASP A 47 12.63 16.29 -4.61
CA ASP A 47 13.37 15.23 -5.32
C ASP A 47 14.83 15.66 -5.52
N LYS A 48 15.04 16.92 -5.95
CA LYS A 48 16.39 17.52 -6.04
C LYS A 48 17.08 17.62 -4.68
N ALA A 49 16.38 18.12 -3.66
CA ALA A 49 16.97 18.28 -2.32
C ALA A 49 17.42 16.94 -1.73
N PHE A 50 16.64 15.88 -1.97
CA PHE A 50 17.00 14.52 -1.59
C PHE A 50 18.28 14.07 -2.28
N VAL A 51 18.41 14.28 -3.60
CA VAL A 51 19.63 13.93 -4.35
C VAL A 51 20.84 14.74 -3.88
N ALA A 52 20.69 16.04 -3.65
CA ALA A 52 21.76 16.88 -3.13
C ALA A 52 22.26 16.37 -1.76
N PHE A 53 21.35 16.01 -0.86
CA PHE A 53 21.70 15.40 0.43
C PHE A 53 22.44 14.07 0.27
N LEU A 54 22.03 13.21 -0.66
CA LEU A 54 22.74 11.96 -0.94
C LEU A 54 24.15 12.22 -1.50
N HIS A 55 24.32 13.24 -2.34
CA HIS A 55 25.62 13.63 -2.85
C HIS A 55 26.54 14.18 -1.75
N GLU A 56 26.02 14.95 -0.79
CA GLU A 56 26.78 15.38 0.39
C GLU A 56 27.25 14.18 1.26
N LEU A 57 26.39 13.18 1.43
CA LEU A 57 26.75 11.95 2.16
C LEU A 57 27.77 11.09 1.40
N ALA A 58 27.73 11.14 0.07
CA ALA A 58 28.59 10.33 -0.78
C ALA A 58 29.08 11.09 -2.03
N PRO A 59 30.06 12.01 -1.88
CA PRO A 59 30.49 12.87 -2.99
C PRO A 59 31.10 12.09 -4.17
N ASP A 60 31.81 11.01 -3.85
CA ASP A 60 32.52 10.17 -4.82
C ASP A 60 31.66 9.01 -5.39
N ASP A 61 30.35 8.96 -5.07
CA ASP A 61 29.48 7.91 -5.62
C ASP A 61 29.13 8.17 -7.08
N ASP A 62 28.78 7.11 -7.79
CA ASP A 62 28.50 7.19 -9.22
C ASP A 62 27.22 8.03 -9.48
N PRO A 63 27.23 9.00 -10.43
CA PRO A 63 26.06 9.81 -10.75
C PRO A 63 24.82 9.00 -11.13
N LEU A 64 24.97 7.77 -11.62
CA LEU A 64 23.84 6.87 -11.90
C LEU A 64 23.06 6.48 -10.64
N VAL A 65 23.71 6.48 -9.47
CA VAL A 65 23.05 6.27 -8.17
C VAL A 65 22.16 7.47 -7.83
N LEU A 66 22.69 8.68 -8.04
CA LEU A 66 21.98 9.93 -7.80
C LEU A 66 20.80 10.11 -8.78
N LEU A 67 20.99 9.75 -10.05
CA LEU A 67 19.92 9.72 -11.03
C LEU A 67 18.81 8.76 -10.61
N ALA A 68 19.16 7.52 -10.23
CA ALA A 68 18.18 6.56 -9.76
C ALA A 68 17.44 7.05 -8.51
N ALA A 69 18.13 7.75 -7.61
CA ALA A 69 17.55 8.38 -6.41
C ALA A 69 16.55 9.49 -6.75
N ALA A 70 16.84 10.34 -7.75
CA ALA A 70 15.89 11.33 -8.24
C ALA A 70 14.62 10.66 -8.79
N LEU A 71 14.80 9.64 -9.63
CA LEU A 71 13.70 8.96 -10.31
C LEU A 71 12.81 8.17 -9.34
N ILE A 72 13.38 7.46 -8.36
CA ILE A 72 12.57 6.79 -7.32
C ILE A 72 11.82 7.80 -6.44
N SER A 73 12.45 8.93 -6.10
CA SER A 73 11.77 9.98 -5.31
C SER A 73 10.59 10.56 -6.09
N HIS A 74 10.78 10.85 -7.38
CA HIS A 74 9.73 11.29 -8.30
C HIS A 74 8.58 10.28 -8.37
N GLN A 75 8.91 9.03 -8.68
CA GLN A 75 7.93 7.94 -8.79
C GLN A 75 7.10 7.75 -7.53
N LEU A 76 7.72 7.89 -6.36
CA LEU A 76 7.00 7.89 -5.09
C LEU A 76 5.99 9.02 -4.99
N GLY A 77 6.30 10.20 -5.53
CA GLY A 77 5.35 11.31 -5.65
C GLY A 77 4.14 11.00 -6.51
N HIS A 78 4.27 10.08 -7.46
CA HIS A 78 3.20 9.58 -8.32
C HIS A 78 2.52 8.33 -7.77
N GLY A 79 2.85 7.91 -6.56
CA GLY A 79 2.20 6.80 -5.87
C GLY A 79 2.89 5.43 -6.02
N HIS A 80 4.02 5.37 -6.75
CA HIS A 80 4.77 4.14 -6.94
C HIS A 80 5.73 3.87 -5.77
N VAL A 81 5.73 2.65 -5.24
CA VAL A 81 6.56 2.25 -4.09
C VAL A 81 8.03 2.04 -4.47
N CYS A 82 8.27 1.70 -5.73
CA CYS A 82 9.57 1.32 -6.26
C CYS A 82 9.74 1.75 -7.71
N LEU A 83 10.98 1.79 -8.16
CA LEU A 83 11.37 2.05 -9.54
C LEU A 83 11.84 0.73 -10.13
N ASP A 84 11.09 0.18 -11.09
CA ASP A 84 11.56 -0.96 -11.87
C ASP A 84 12.50 -0.46 -12.96
N LEU A 85 13.80 -0.72 -12.77
CA LEU A 85 14.86 -0.17 -13.61
C LEU A 85 14.73 -0.64 -15.06
N PHE A 86 14.25 -1.86 -15.29
CA PHE A 86 14.16 -2.40 -16.65
C PHE A 86 12.90 -1.90 -17.36
N GLU A 87 11.75 -1.91 -16.69
CA GLU A 87 10.52 -1.37 -17.30
C GLU A 87 10.65 0.13 -17.57
N THR A 88 11.32 0.88 -16.69
CA THR A 88 11.58 2.31 -16.90
C THR A 88 12.45 2.56 -18.12
N LEU A 89 13.44 1.70 -18.43
CA LEU A 89 14.27 1.86 -19.61
C LEU A 89 13.54 1.52 -20.93
N LYS A 90 12.46 0.73 -20.89
CA LYS A 90 11.69 0.40 -22.11
C LYS A 90 10.89 1.60 -22.62
N GLU A 91 10.20 2.27 -21.71
CA GLU A 91 9.35 3.44 -22.02
C GLU A 91 9.55 4.53 -20.95
N PRO A 92 10.70 5.24 -20.96
CA PRO A 92 11.06 6.16 -19.89
C PRO A 92 10.05 7.29 -19.67
N ASP A 93 9.56 7.86 -20.75
CA ASP A 93 8.66 9.01 -20.71
C ASP A 93 7.28 8.62 -20.14
N PHE A 94 6.77 7.45 -20.53
CA PHE A 94 5.53 6.89 -19.97
C PHE A 94 5.72 6.48 -18.50
N ALA A 95 6.79 5.73 -18.21
CA ALA A 95 7.07 5.25 -16.87
C ALA A 95 7.19 6.40 -15.87
N LEU A 96 7.89 7.48 -16.23
CA LEU A 96 8.13 8.63 -15.36
C LEU A 96 7.01 9.68 -15.43
N SER A 97 6.08 9.56 -16.39
CA SER A 97 5.11 10.61 -16.74
C SER A 97 5.79 11.95 -17.04
N LEU A 98 6.91 11.90 -17.77
CA LEU A 98 7.75 13.05 -18.12
C LEU A 98 8.02 13.10 -19.62
N PRO A 99 7.98 14.29 -20.26
CA PRO A 99 7.48 15.56 -19.72
C PRO A 99 5.96 15.50 -19.45
N PRO A 100 5.44 16.29 -18.49
CA PRO A 100 4.01 16.33 -18.20
C PRO A 100 3.21 16.89 -19.39
N GLU A 101 1.94 16.48 -19.51
CA GLU A 101 1.03 16.98 -20.56
C GLU A 101 0.94 18.51 -20.52
N GLY A 102 1.10 19.15 -21.67
CA GLY A 102 1.03 20.61 -21.80
C GLY A 102 2.33 21.36 -21.54
N ASP A 103 3.48 20.68 -21.45
CA ASP A 103 4.78 21.36 -21.50
C ASP A 103 5.05 21.93 -22.90
N VAL A 104 4.77 23.23 -23.08
CA VAL A 104 4.89 23.95 -24.36
C VAL A 104 6.17 24.79 -24.47
N GLN A 105 7.06 24.75 -23.47
CA GLN A 105 8.20 25.67 -23.42
C GLN A 105 9.31 25.29 -24.42
N SER A 106 9.57 26.16 -25.39
CA SER A 106 10.72 26.03 -26.31
C SER A 106 12.06 26.28 -25.61
N GLY A 107 12.95 25.30 -25.64
CA GLY A 107 14.35 25.39 -25.20
C GLY A 107 15.08 24.06 -25.42
N ALA A 108 16.38 24.09 -25.76
CA ALA A 108 17.18 22.87 -25.83
C ALA A 108 17.31 22.29 -24.42
N MET A 109 16.97 21.02 -24.22
CA MET A 109 17.11 20.33 -22.95
C MET A 109 17.22 18.84 -23.16
N LEU A 110 18.01 18.20 -22.31
CA LEU A 110 18.14 16.76 -22.29
C LEU A 110 16.90 16.15 -21.64
N LEU A 111 16.12 15.40 -22.44
CA LEU A 111 14.93 14.68 -21.97
C LEU A 111 15.34 13.48 -21.10
N PRO A 112 14.48 13.03 -20.16
CA PRO A 112 14.70 11.78 -19.43
C PRO A 112 14.91 10.60 -20.38
N SER A 113 14.10 10.46 -21.44
CA SER A 113 14.29 9.41 -22.45
C SER A 113 15.65 9.47 -23.14
N GLN A 114 16.12 10.66 -23.52
CA GLN A 114 17.44 10.84 -24.14
C GLN A 114 18.59 10.52 -23.18
N LEU A 115 18.44 10.87 -21.90
CA LEU A 115 19.42 10.55 -20.86
C LEU A 115 19.48 9.04 -20.60
N LEU A 116 18.32 8.37 -20.62
CA LEU A 116 18.16 6.97 -20.24
C LEU A 116 18.41 6.00 -21.40
N GLU A 117 18.31 6.44 -22.66
CA GLU A 117 18.58 5.62 -23.86
C GLU A 117 19.98 5.00 -23.86
N ALA A 118 20.96 5.71 -23.30
CA ALA A 118 22.34 5.25 -23.21
C ALA A 118 22.58 4.22 -22.08
N LEU A 119 21.60 3.95 -21.22
CA LEU A 119 21.76 3.08 -20.06
C LEU A 119 21.38 1.63 -20.36
N ASP A 120 22.26 0.72 -19.96
CA ASP A 120 21.94 -0.70 -19.85
C ASP A 120 21.46 -1.03 -18.42
N GLY A 121 20.32 -1.72 -18.31
CA GLY A 121 19.71 -2.05 -17.02
C GLY A 121 20.59 -2.96 -16.15
N ALA A 122 21.36 -3.87 -16.75
CA ALA A 122 22.26 -4.75 -15.98
C ALA A 122 23.47 -3.98 -15.44
N HIS A 123 24.04 -3.09 -16.25
CA HIS A 123 25.08 -2.15 -15.81
C HIS A 123 24.56 -1.25 -14.69
N TRP A 124 23.36 -0.69 -14.82
CA TRP A 124 22.79 0.20 -13.81
C TRP A 124 22.57 -0.53 -12.47
N CYS A 125 22.03 -1.74 -12.49
CA CYS A 125 21.94 -2.59 -11.30
C CYS A 125 23.30 -2.85 -10.65
N LYS A 126 24.34 -3.09 -11.46
CA LYS A 126 25.70 -3.34 -10.95
C LYS A 126 26.27 -2.11 -10.25
N VAL A 127 26.11 -0.93 -10.86
CA VAL A 127 26.55 0.35 -10.26
C VAL A 127 25.82 0.61 -8.95
N LEU A 128 24.50 0.46 -8.95
CA LEU A 128 23.69 0.59 -7.72
C LEU A 128 24.13 -0.41 -6.65
N ALA A 129 24.38 -1.68 -7.00
CA ALA A 129 24.81 -2.69 -6.05
C ALA A 129 26.19 -2.39 -5.41
N SER A 130 27.07 -1.66 -6.10
CA SER A 130 28.39 -1.26 -5.57
C SER A 130 28.37 -0.01 -4.70
N SER A 131 27.29 0.78 -4.74
CA SER A 131 27.19 2.03 -3.99
C SER A 131 27.12 1.82 -2.47
N ARG A 132 27.65 2.78 -1.71
CA ARG A 132 27.50 2.84 -0.25
C ARG A 132 26.11 3.32 0.19
N LEU A 133 25.36 3.96 -0.69
CA LEU A 133 24.01 4.48 -0.43
C LEU A 133 22.90 3.44 -0.66
N VAL A 134 23.22 2.33 -1.34
CA VAL A 134 22.25 1.31 -1.73
C VAL A 134 22.57 0.00 -1.02
N ALA A 135 21.61 -0.58 -0.30
CA ALA A 135 21.75 -1.96 0.17
C ALA A 135 21.15 -2.93 -0.83
N LEU A 136 21.72 -4.13 -0.92
CA LEU A 136 21.01 -5.26 -1.52
C LEU A 136 19.94 -5.77 -0.55
N ALA A 137 18.77 -6.11 -1.06
CA ALA A 137 17.64 -6.60 -0.25
C ALA A 137 17.98 -7.85 0.59
N VAL A 138 18.90 -8.68 0.10
CA VAL A 138 19.39 -9.90 0.77
C VAL A 138 20.49 -9.63 1.81
N ASP A 139 21.01 -8.40 1.87
CA ASP A 139 22.09 -8.05 2.79
C ASP A 139 21.54 -7.77 4.20
N GLY A 140 21.70 -8.77 5.08
CA GLY A 140 21.25 -8.71 6.47
C GLY A 140 22.18 -7.98 7.43
N ARG A 141 23.32 -7.45 6.97
CA ARG A 141 24.28 -6.75 7.85
C ARG A 141 23.69 -5.46 8.40
N GLU A 142 24.03 -5.12 9.65
CA GLU A 142 23.55 -3.90 10.31
C GLU A 142 23.88 -2.63 9.50
N ALA A 143 25.09 -2.55 8.94
CA ALA A 143 25.50 -1.44 8.08
C ALA A 143 24.58 -1.25 6.84
N ALA A 144 23.99 -2.33 6.32
CA ALA A 144 23.08 -2.26 5.18
C ALA A 144 21.70 -1.67 5.56
N GLN A 145 21.29 -1.81 6.83
CA GLN A 145 20.00 -1.31 7.32
C GLN A 145 19.96 0.22 7.37
N HIS A 146 21.12 0.87 7.50
CA HIS A 146 21.25 2.33 7.52
C HIS A 146 21.34 2.97 6.13
N ARG A 147 21.44 2.17 5.06
CA ARG A 147 21.51 2.70 3.68
C ARG A 147 20.14 3.23 3.23
N PRO A 148 20.07 4.45 2.66
CA PRO A 148 18.82 5.11 2.30
C PRO A 148 18.06 4.43 1.16
N LEU A 149 18.75 3.69 0.29
CA LEU A 149 18.17 3.01 -0.85
C LEU A 149 18.29 1.48 -0.71
N VAL A 150 17.39 0.75 -1.36
CA VAL A 150 17.37 -0.72 -1.38
C VAL A 150 17.16 -1.22 -2.80
N LEU A 151 18.05 -2.10 -3.25
CA LEU A 151 17.93 -2.79 -4.53
C LEU A 151 17.46 -4.23 -4.27
N SER A 152 16.28 -4.57 -4.79
CA SER A 152 15.71 -5.92 -4.77
C SER A 152 15.52 -6.43 -6.19
N GLY A 153 16.46 -7.25 -6.67
CA GLY A 153 16.49 -7.70 -8.06
C GLY A 153 16.65 -6.51 -9.01
N LYS A 154 15.58 -6.17 -9.73
CA LYS A 154 15.52 -5.07 -10.71
C LYS A 154 14.86 -3.80 -10.17
N ARG A 155 14.40 -3.81 -8.92
CA ARG A 155 13.60 -2.74 -8.33
C ARG A 155 14.38 -1.98 -7.27
N LEU A 156 14.39 -0.66 -7.41
CA LEU A 156 14.98 0.26 -6.43
C LEU A 156 13.88 0.85 -5.54
N TYR A 157 14.17 0.96 -4.25
CA TYR A 157 13.25 1.47 -3.24
C TYR A 157 13.93 2.53 -2.38
N LEU A 158 13.15 3.48 -1.89
CA LEU A 158 13.51 4.20 -0.67
C LEU A 158 13.37 3.25 0.53
N ARG A 159 14.37 3.25 1.42
CA ARG A 159 14.46 2.35 2.60
C ARG A 159 13.16 2.23 3.38
N ARG A 160 12.52 3.36 3.65
CA ARG A 160 11.28 3.42 4.45
C ARG A 160 10.17 2.57 3.83
N TYR A 161 9.97 2.68 2.51
CA TYR A 161 8.92 1.99 1.79
C TYR A 161 9.22 0.51 1.62
N TRP A 162 10.49 0.15 1.37
CA TRP A 162 10.93 -1.24 1.43
C TRP A 162 10.62 -1.87 2.80
N ALA A 163 10.91 -1.16 3.89
CA ALA A 163 10.64 -1.65 5.24
C ALA A 163 9.14 -1.85 5.50
N TYR A 164 8.28 -0.95 5.01
CA TYR A 164 6.82 -1.13 5.10
C TYR A 164 6.36 -2.38 4.34
N GLU A 165 6.84 -2.58 3.10
CA GLU A 165 6.48 -3.74 2.30
C GLU A 165 6.90 -5.06 3.00
N ARG A 166 8.12 -5.10 3.56
CA ARG A 166 8.61 -6.27 4.31
C ARG A 166 7.81 -6.53 5.59
N ARG A 167 7.39 -5.48 6.30
CA ARG A 167 6.51 -5.60 7.49
C ARG A 167 5.15 -6.18 7.11
N ILE A 168 4.55 -5.70 6.02
CA ILE A 168 3.27 -6.20 5.50
C ILE A 168 3.40 -7.67 5.09
N ASP A 169 4.39 -8.01 4.24
CA ASP A 169 4.62 -9.38 3.78
C ASP A 169 4.79 -10.34 4.96
N HIS A 170 5.62 -9.98 5.95
CA HIS A 170 5.83 -10.79 7.14
C HIS A 170 4.53 -11.00 7.95
N ALA A 171 3.80 -9.92 8.23
CA ALA A 171 2.59 -9.95 9.04
C ALA A 171 1.42 -10.70 8.35
N LEU A 172 1.34 -10.63 7.02
CA LEU A 172 0.34 -11.39 6.25
C LEU A 172 0.70 -12.86 6.17
N ARG A 173 1.96 -13.21 5.91
CA ARG A 173 2.42 -14.62 5.90
C ARG A 173 2.14 -15.34 7.22
N GLN A 174 2.39 -14.67 8.35
CA GLN A 174 2.09 -15.22 9.67
C GLN A 174 0.59 -15.55 9.84
N ARG A 175 -0.29 -14.67 9.34
CA ARG A 175 -1.74 -14.88 9.43
C ARG A 175 -2.24 -15.93 8.45
N LEU A 176 -1.68 -15.98 7.25
CA LEU A 176 -2.01 -17.00 6.26
C LEU A 176 -1.58 -18.41 6.71
N ALA A 177 -0.54 -18.51 7.54
CA ALA A 177 -0.14 -19.78 8.14
C ALA A 177 -1.10 -20.23 9.27
N ALA A 178 -1.82 -19.30 9.91
CA ALA A 178 -2.76 -19.60 10.96
C ALA A 178 -4.10 -20.10 10.40
N HIS A 179 -4.46 -21.34 10.75
CA HIS A 179 -5.77 -21.90 10.42
C HIS A 179 -6.70 -21.76 11.62
N GLU A 180 -7.89 -21.24 11.37
CA GLU A 180 -8.91 -21.10 12.40
C GLU A 180 -9.74 -22.38 12.49
N ALA A 181 -10.02 -22.82 13.71
CA ALA A 181 -10.87 -23.97 13.93
C ALA A 181 -12.25 -23.68 13.35
N THR A 182 -12.68 -24.50 12.40
CA THR A 182 -14.00 -24.36 11.78
C THR A 182 -15.04 -24.92 12.76
N PRO A 183 -16.05 -24.12 13.19
CA PRO A 183 -17.13 -24.65 14.00
C PRO A 183 -17.83 -25.79 13.26
N GLY A 184 -18.09 -26.92 13.95
CA GLY A 184 -18.76 -28.07 13.34
C GLY A 184 -20.19 -27.79 12.90
N ASP A 185 -20.80 -26.72 13.41
CA ASP A 185 -22.15 -26.24 13.10
C ASP A 185 -22.18 -25.08 12.08
N LEU A 186 -21.04 -24.76 11.45
CA LEU A 186 -20.93 -23.68 10.47
C LEU A 186 -21.94 -23.81 9.31
N PRO A 187 -22.18 -24.99 8.70
CA PRO A 187 -23.18 -25.13 7.64
C PRO A 187 -24.60 -24.75 8.09
N GLN A 188 -24.99 -25.13 9.30
CA GLN A 188 -26.30 -24.81 9.88
C GLN A 188 -26.43 -23.30 10.12
N ARG A 189 -25.38 -22.66 10.67
CA ARG A 189 -25.37 -21.19 10.88
C ARG A 189 -25.41 -20.41 9.57
N LEU A 190 -24.67 -20.84 8.56
CA LEU A 190 -24.73 -20.26 7.22
C LEU A 190 -26.13 -20.40 6.64
N THR A 191 -26.77 -21.56 6.77
CA THR A 191 -28.14 -21.79 6.30
C THR A 191 -29.15 -20.91 7.05
N GLY A 192 -28.97 -20.68 8.35
CA GLY A 192 -29.82 -19.77 9.13
C GLY A 192 -29.73 -18.31 8.68
N LEU A 193 -28.57 -17.85 8.23
CA LEU A 193 -28.34 -16.45 7.83
C LEU A 193 -28.63 -16.16 6.35
N PHE A 194 -28.41 -17.13 5.47
CA PHE A 194 -28.54 -16.98 4.02
C PHE A 194 -29.78 -17.70 3.46
N GLY A 195 -30.43 -18.56 4.25
CA GLY A 195 -31.52 -19.41 3.80
C GLY A 195 -31.04 -20.79 3.30
N PRO A 196 -31.98 -21.72 3.06
CA PRO A 196 -31.67 -23.01 2.43
C PRO A 196 -31.22 -22.80 0.99
N ALA A 197 -30.30 -23.65 0.51
CA ALA A 197 -29.94 -23.65 -0.89
C ALA A 197 -31.13 -24.14 -1.74
N THR A 198 -31.58 -23.35 -2.70
CA THR A 198 -32.52 -23.78 -3.72
C THR A 198 -31.76 -24.49 -4.85
N LEU A 199 -32.31 -25.60 -5.37
CA LEU A 199 -31.63 -26.46 -6.35
C LEU A 199 -31.36 -25.77 -7.70
N ASP A 200 -32.03 -24.65 -7.97
CA ASP A 200 -31.88 -23.82 -9.17
C ASP A 200 -31.02 -22.56 -8.95
N ASP A 201 -30.40 -22.39 -7.77
CA ASP A 201 -29.70 -21.15 -7.43
C ASP A 201 -28.31 -21.01 -8.07
N VAL A 202 -28.06 -19.79 -8.54
CA VAL A 202 -26.73 -19.23 -8.78
C VAL A 202 -25.93 -19.29 -7.47
N ILE A 203 -24.64 -19.62 -7.57
CA ILE A 203 -23.70 -19.64 -6.44
C ILE A 203 -23.83 -18.36 -5.60
N ASP A 204 -24.20 -18.48 -4.32
CA ASP A 204 -24.22 -17.35 -3.37
C ASP A 204 -22.78 -17.02 -2.93
N TRP A 205 -22.17 -16.08 -3.66
CA TRP A 205 -20.83 -15.58 -3.38
C TRP A 205 -20.69 -14.92 -1.99
N GLN A 206 -21.76 -14.34 -1.43
CA GLN A 206 -21.71 -13.75 -0.10
C GLN A 206 -21.63 -14.84 0.98
N LYS A 207 -22.40 -15.94 0.79
CA LYS A 207 -22.33 -17.13 1.65
C LYS A 207 -20.93 -17.75 1.61
N LEU A 208 -20.36 -17.89 0.42
CA LEU A 208 -18.98 -18.40 0.24
C LEU A 208 -17.94 -17.49 0.89
N ALA A 209 -18.04 -16.17 0.70
CA ALA A 209 -17.13 -15.21 1.32
C ALA A 209 -17.15 -15.31 2.85
N CYS A 210 -18.34 -15.41 3.45
CA CYS A 210 -18.50 -15.65 4.88
C CYS A 210 -17.85 -16.97 5.32
N ALA A 211 -18.14 -18.07 4.61
CA ALA A 211 -17.61 -19.39 4.93
C ALA A 211 -16.07 -19.43 4.91
N LEU A 212 -15.44 -18.80 3.91
CA LEU A 212 -13.99 -18.70 3.79
C LEU A 212 -13.37 -17.79 4.87
N ALA A 213 -13.99 -16.62 5.11
CA ALA A 213 -13.53 -15.67 6.13
C ALA A 213 -13.68 -16.22 7.56
N THR A 214 -14.63 -17.13 7.81
CA THR A 214 -14.76 -17.81 9.11
C THR A 214 -13.57 -18.71 9.42
N ARG A 215 -12.88 -19.25 8.41
CA ARG A 215 -11.79 -20.22 8.56
C ARG A 215 -10.38 -19.63 8.45
N SER A 216 -10.30 -18.34 8.20
CA SER A 216 -9.03 -17.66 7.88
C SER A 216 -8.75 -16.57 8.91
N ALA A 217 -7.51 -16.48 9.39
CA ALA A 217 -7.08 -15.37 10.24
C ALA A 217 -6.90 -14.06 9.43
N PHE A 218 -6.76 -14.17 8.11
CA PHE A 218 -6.75 -13.04 7.18
C PHE A 218 -7.64 -13.35 5.98
N SER A 219 -8.51 -12.41 5.62
CA SER A 219 -9.36 -12.53 4.43
C SER A 219 -9.60 -11.17 3.80
N ILE A 220 -9.72 -11.17 2.47
CA ILE A 220 -10.11 -9.99 1.70
C ILE A 220 -11.45 -10.31 1.02
N VAL A 221 -12.43 -9.42 1.18
CA VAL A 221 -13.71 -9.48 0.49
C VAL A 221 -13.76 -8.31 -0.48
N THR A 222 -13.49 -8.61 -1.75
CA THR A 222 -13.51 -7.63 -2.84
C THR A 222 -14.81 -7.72 -3.64
N GLY A 223 -15.31 -6.58 -4.10
CA GLY A 223 -16.45 -6.53 -5.00
C GLY A 223 -16.84 -5.10 -5.37
N GLY A 224 -17.51 -4.93 -6.50
CA GLY A 224 -17.97 -3.63 -6.99
C GLY A 224 -18.97 -2.91 -6.08
N PRO A 225 -19.34 -1.65 -6.37
CA PRO A 225 -20.43 -0.95 -5.68
C PRO A 225 -21.74 -1.75 -5.79
N GLY A 226 -22.53 -1.79 -4.71
CA GLY A 226 -23.84 -2.47 -4.72
C GLY A 226 -23.82 -4.00 -4.60
N THR A 227 -22.65 -4.65 -4.54
CA THR A 227 -22.52 -6.12 -4.41
C THR A 227 -22.86 -6.69 -3.02
N GLY A 228 -23.30 -5.84 -2.08
CA GLY A 228 -23.70 -6.24 -0.73
C GLY A 228 -22.53 -6.62 0.19
N LYS A 229 -21.34 -6.02 0.00
CA LYS A 229 -20.19 -6.18 0.91
C LYS A 229 -20.56 -5.93 2.37
N THR A 230 -21.24 -4.83 2.67
CA THR A 230 -21.66 -4.49 4.04
C THR A 230 -22.61 -5.55 4.63
N THR A 231 -23.58 -6.04 3.84
CA THR A 231 -24.47 -7.14 4.26
C THR A 231 -23.68 -8.42 4.55
N THR A 232 -22.70 -8.73 3.71
CA THR A 232 -21.79 -9.88 3.88
C THR A 232 -21.02 -9.76 5.19
N VAL A 233 -20.47 -8.58 5.50
CA VAL A 233 -19.76 -8.31 6.76
C VAL A 233 -20.67 -8.52 7.95
N VAL A 234 -21.86 -7.96 7.94
CA VAL A 234 -22.77 -8.06 9.09
C VAL A 234 -23.15 -9.52 9.37
N ARG A 235 -23.38 -10.32 8.33
CA ARG A 235 -23.56 -11.78 8.45
C ARG A 235 -22.30 -12.48 8.95
N LEU A 236 -21.11 -12.11 8.47
CA LEU A 236 -19.84 -12.63 8.97
C LEU A 236 -19.65 -12.33 10.46
N LEU A 237 -19.91 -11.10 10.90
CA LEU A 237 -19.83 -10.72 12.31
C LEU A 237 -20.75 -11.60 13.16
N ALA A 238 -21.98 -11.84 12.70
CA ALA A 238 -22.90 -12.75 13.37
C ALA A 238 -22.37 -14.19 13.45
N LEU A 239 -21.78 -14.72 12.37
CA LEU A 239 -21.16 -16.06 12.33
C LEU A 239 -20.01 -16.21 13.32
N LEU A 240 -19.21 -15.15 13.51
CA LEU A 240 -18.08 -15.17 14.46
C LEU A 240 -18.56 -14.96 15.90
N GLN A 241 -19.50 -14.04 16.10
CA GLN A 241 -19.94 -13.64 17.42
C GLN A 241 -20.82 -14.69 18.10
N ALA A 242 -21.68 -15.38 17.35
CA ALA A 242 -22.63 -16.35 17.89
C ALA A 242 -21.97 -17.49 18.71
N PRO A 243 -21.03 -18.29 18.15
CA PRO A 243 -20.37 -19.35 18.92
C PRO A 243 -19.55 -18.80 20.09
N ALA A 244 -18.97 -17.60 19.95
CA ALA A 244 -18.20 -16.96 21.01
C ALA A 244 -19.08 -16.53 22.20
N VAL A 245 -20.28 -16.01 21.92
CA VAL A 245 -21.28 -15.67 22.94
C VAL A 245 -21.81 -16.93 23.63
N GLU A 246 -22.11 -17.97 22.88
CA GLU A 246 -22.56 -19.26 23.43
C GLU A 246 -21.51 -19.91 24.34
N ALA A 247 -20.23 -19.75 24.01
CA ALA A 247 -19.10 -20.18 24.84
C ALA A 247 -18.79 -19.24 26.03
N GLY A 248 -19.57 -18.17 26.23
CA GLY A 248 -19.39 -17.19 27.31
C GLY A 248 -18.17 -16.27 27.15
N LYS A 249 -17.57 -16.22 25.95
CA LYS A 249 -16.37 -15.44 25.63
C LYS A 249 -16.59 -14.59 24.37
N PRO A 250 -17.43 -13.55 24.42
CA PRO A 250 -17.73 -12.72 23.26
C PRO A 250 -16.45 -12.08 22.68
N LEU A 251 -16.34 -12.06 21.36
CA LEU A 251 -15.19 -11.46 20.67
C LEU A 251 -15.22 -9.93 20.80
N ARG A 252 -14.04 -9.34 20.95
CA ARG A 252 -13.84 -7.89 20.89
C ARG A 252 -13.67 -7.49 19.43
N ILE A 253 -14.78 -7.19 18.78
CA ILE A 253 -14.80 -6.79 17.38
C ILE A 253 -14.61 -5.26 17.27
N ARG A 254 -13.81 -4.83 16.31
CA ARG A 254 -13.66 -3.42 15.91
C ARG A 254 -13.84 -3.26 14.41
N LEU A 255 -14.50 -2.16 14.06
CA LEU A 255 -14.76 -1.77 12.68
C LEU A 255 -14.01 -0.46 12.40
N ALA A 256 -13.32 -0.42 11.26
CA ALA A 256 -12.60 0.76 10.84
C ALA A 256 -12.81 1.08 9.37
N ALA A 257 -12.64 2.36 9.03
CA ALA A 257 -12.58 2.85 7.66
C ALA A 257 -11.45 3.90 7.55
N PRO A 258 -10.90 4.17 6.36
CA PRO A 258 -9.78 5.11 6.20
C PRO A 258 -10.18 6.56 6.48
N THR A 259 -11.42 6.96 6.14
CA THR A 259 -11.91 8.34 6.28
C THR A 259 -13.12 8.46 7.21
N GLY A 260 -13.31 9.65 7.81
CA GLY A 260 -14.44 9.90 8.71
C GLY A 260 -15.80 9.79 8.02
N LYS A 261 -15.89 10.19 6.75
CA LYS A 261 -17.12 10.07 5.95
C LYS A 261 -17.46 8.61 5.66
N ALA A 262 -16.47 7.79 5.31
CA ALA A 262 -16.66 6.35 5.14
C ALA A 262 -17.10 5.68 6.46
N ALA A 263 -16.45 6.03 7.58
CA ALA A 263 -16.80 5.50 8.89
C ALA A 263 -18.24 5.84 9.29
N ALA A 264 -18.68 7.09 9.11
CA ALA A 264 -20.05 7.50 9.43
C ALA A 264 -21.09 6.73 8.60
N ARG A 265 -20.88 6.63 7.28
CA ARG A 265 -21.78 5.88 6.39
C ARG A 265 -21.84 4.40 6.74
N LEU A 266 -20.70 3.80 7.04
CA LEU A 266 -20.63 2.39 7.41
C LEU A 266 -21.31 2.14 8.77
N THR A 267 -21.18 3.06 9.72
CA THR A 267 -21.89 2.99 11.01
C THR A 267 -23.40 2.94 10.82
N GLU A 268 -23.95 3.83 9.99
CA GLU A 268 -25.38 3.86 9.67
C GLU A 268 -25.83 2.55 9.00
N SER A 269 -25.09 2.11 7.97
CA SER A 269 -25.43 0.91 7.21
C SER A 269 -25.39 -0.36 8.07
N ILE A 270 -24.33 -0.53 8.87
CA ILE A 270 -24.20 -1.68 9.77
C ILE A 270 -25.29 -1.65 10.84
N SER A 271 -25.60 -0.49 11.42
CA SER A 271 -26.67 -0.37 12.42
C SER A 271 -28.02 -0.85 11.88
N GLN A 272 -28.37 -0.45 10.66
CA GLN A 272 -29.61 -0.89 10.00
C GLN A 272 -29.60 -2.40 9.70
N GLN A 273 -28.49 -2.92 9.17
CA GLN A 273 -28.37 -4.34 8.80
C GLN A 273 -28.34 -5.27 10.02
N VAL A 274 -27.75 -4.84 11.15
CA VAL A 274 -27.73 -5.64 12.38
C VAL A 274 -29.14 -5.85 12.93
N GLN A 275 -30.04 -4.87 12.78
CA GLN A 275 -31.44 -4.99 13.21
C GLN A 275 -32.24 -6.02 12.39
N THR A 276 -31.86 -6.26 11.13
CA THR A 276 -32.54 -7.23 10.26
C THR A 276 -32.02 -8.66 10.43
N LEU A 277 -30.92 -8.85 11.18
CA LEU A 277 -30.34 -10.17 11.43
C LEU A 277 -31.27 -11.06 12.26
N LYS A 278 -31.52 -12.27 11.73
CA LYS A 278 -32.21 -13.36 12.42
C LYS A 278 -31.25 -14.14 13.32
N VAL A 279 -30.81 -13.51 14.40
CA VAL A 279 -29.96 -14.11 15.44
C VAL A 279 -30.54 -13.86 16.83
N ALA A 280 -30.08 -14.62 17.83
CA ALA A 280 -30.47 -14.39 19.22
C ALA A 280 -30.09 -12.97 19.68
N GLU A 281 -30.92 -12.36 20.52
CA GLU A 281 -30.70 -10.98 21.01
C GLU A 281 -29.34 -10.82 21.70
N THR A 282 -28.95 -11.82 22.50
CA THR A 282 -27.66 -11.86 23.19
C THR A 282 -26.46 -11.80 22.25
N VAL A 283 -26.60 -12.30 21.02
CA VAL A 283 -25.57 -12.19 19.98
C VAL A 283 -25.64 -10.82 19.32
N ARG A 284 -26.84 -10.37 18.97
CA ARG A 284 -27.07 -9.08 18.29
C ARG A 284 -26.48 -7.91 19.09
N GLU A 285 -26.71 -7.87 20.40
CA GLU A 285 -26.17 -6.85 21.31
C GLU A 285 -24.64 -6.81 21.38
N LYS A 286 -23.96 -7.88 20.95
CA LYS A 286 -22.49 -7.97 20.94
C LYS A 286 -21.87 -7.69 19.57
N ILE A 287 -22.67 -7.48 18.54
CA ILE A 287 -22.17 -7.06 17.23
C ILE A 287 -21.98 -5.53 17.27
N PRO A 288 -20.76 -5.01 17.07
CA PRO A 288 -20.54 -3.56 17.09
C PRO A 288 -21.17 -2.90 15.85
N SER A 289 -21.76 -1.73 16.06
CA SER A 289 -22.21 -0.83 15.00
C SER A 289 -21.25 0.34 14.76
N ASP A 290 -20.49 0.73 15.79
CA ASP A 290 -19.61 1.89 15.73
C ASP A 290 -18.36 1.63 14.88
N VAL A 291 -18.17 2.46 13.86
CA VAL A 291 -17.00 2.44 12.99
C VAL A 291 -16.14 3.66 13.28
N THR A 292 -14.84 3.44 13.43
CA THR A 292 -13.86 4.54 13.63
C THR A 292 -12.95 4.69 12.44
N THR A 293 -12.21 5.80 12.35
CA THR A 293 -11.15 5.88 11.35
C THR A 293 -9.97 5.00 11.76
N VAL A 294 -9.21 4.46 10.79
CA VAL A 294 -7.98 3.69 11.11
C VAL A 294 -7.02 4.52 11.97
N HIS A 295 -6.88 5.82 11.67
CA HIS A 295 -6.11 6.77 12.47
C HIS A 295 -6.59 6.89 13.93
N ARG A 296 -7.91 6.93 14.16
CA ARG A 296 -8.49 7.00 15.50
C ARG A 296 -8.35 5.68 16.24
N LEU A 297 -8.52 4.55 15.53
CA LEU A 297 -8.30 3.21 16.07
C LEU A 297 -6.86 3.03 16.56
N LEU A 298 -5.87 3.45 15.77
CA LEU A 298 -4.45 3.38 16.14
C LEU A 298 -4.05 4.43 17.19
N GLY A 299 -4.87 5.47 17.39
CA GLY A 299 -4.63 6.54 18.33
C GLY A 299 -3.51 7.48 17.85
N SER A 300 -3.78 8.19 16.75
CA SER A 300 -2.87 9.22 16.21
C SER A 300 -2.49 10.25 17.28
N ARG A 301 -1.20 10.59 17.36
CA ARG A 301 -0.66 11.57 18.32
C ARG A 301 -0.43 12.91 17.61
N PRO A 302 -1.02 14.02 18.10
CA PRO A 302 -0.86 15.35 17.51
C PRO A 302 0.61 15.73 17.32
N GLY A 303 0.94 16.29 16.16
CA GLY A 303 2.29 16.78 15.85
C GLY A 303 3.33 15.69 15.59
N THR A 304 2.95 14.42 15.52
CA THR A 304 3.89 13.31 15.23
C THR A 304 3.29 12.32 14.22
N ARG A 305 4.17 11.51 13.62
CA ARG A 305 3.76 10.36 12.78
C ARG A 305 3.52 9.08 13.59
N HIS A 306 3.65 9.14 14.92
CA HIS A 306 3.56 7.96 15.77
C HIS A 306 2.14 7.73 16.25
N PHE A 307 1.77 6.45 16.31
CA PHE A 307 0.51 5.99 16.86
C PHE A 307 0.66 5.51 18.30
N ARG A 308 -0.42 5.57 19.09
CA ARG A 308 -0.47 4.96 20.42
C ARG A 308 -0.34 3.44 20.34
N HIS A 309 -0.99 2.83 19.36
CA HIS A 309 -0.93 1.39 19.14
C HIS A 309 0.11 1.04 18.08
N HIS A 310 0.96 0.07 18.40
CA HIS A 310 2.12 -0.34 17.62
C HIS A 310 2.60 -1.72 18.07
N ALA A 311 3.74 -2.22 17.56
CA ALA A 311 4.23 -3.56 17.85
C ALA A 311 4.37 -3.89 19.35
N GLY A 312 4.89 -2.93 20.14
CA GLY A 312 4.98 -3.01 21.60
C GLY A 312 3.72 -2.64 22.41
N ASN A 313 2.63 -2.19 21.78
CA ASN A 313 1.36 -1.87 22.43
C ASN A 313 0.20 -2.17 21.46
N ARG A 314 -0.16 -3.45 21.36
CA ARG A 314 -1.12 -3.93 20.37
C ARG A 314 -2.56 -3.49 20.68
N LEU A 315 -3.43 -3.54 19.68
CA LEU A 315 -4.86 -3.27 19.84
C LEU A 315 -5.53 -4.35 20.70
N PRO A 316 -6.40 -4.00 21.66
CA PRO A 316 -7.07 -4.96 22.54
C PRO A 316 -8.33 -5.52 21.87
N LEU A 317 -8.18 -6.22 20.74
CA LEU A 317 -9.27 -6.75 19.93
C LEU A 317 -8.99 -8.19 19.47
N ASP A 318 -10.04 -8.91 19.08
CA ASP A 318 -9.97 -10.28 18.56
C ASP A 318 -10.30 -10.34 17.06
N VAL A 319 -11.14 -9.41 16.57
CA VAL A 319 -11.47 -9.27 15.14
C VAL A 319 -11.42 -7.80 14.75
N LEU A 320 -10.70 -7.51 13.67
CA LEU A 320 -10.69 -6.21 13.02
C LEU A 320 -11.25 -6.34 11.61
N VAL A 321 -12.28 -5.54 11.32
CA VAL A 321 -12.81 -5.36 9.98
C VAL A 321 -12.46 -3.96 9.51
N VAL A 322 -11.87 -3.85 8.32
CA VAL A 322 -11.54 -2.56 7.70
C VAL A 322 -12.23 -2.47 6.36
N ASP A 323 -13.16 -1.53 6.24
CA ASP A 323 -13.85 -1.25 4.98
C ASP A 323 -13.15 -0.13 4.20
N GLU A 324 -13.43 -0.10 2.89
CA GLU A 324 -12.77 0.78 1.94
C GLU A 324 -11.23 0.67 1.97
N ALA A 325 -10.72 -0.55 2.13
CA ALA A 325 -9.30 -0.84 2.25
C ALA A 325 -8.49 -0.47 1.01
N SER A 326 -9.13 -0.22 -0.15
CA SER A 326 -8.50 0.29 -1.37
C SER A 326 -7.84 1.66 -1.17
N MET A 327 -8.37 2.47 -0.24
CA MET A 327 -7.81 3.79 0.08
C MET A 327 -6.65 3.72 1.10
N ILE A 328 -6.30 2.56 1.64
CA ILE A 328 -5.22 2.42 2.63
C ILE A 328 -3.89 2.30 1.90
N ASP A 329 -2.99 3.25 2.15
CA ASP A 329 -1.62 3.23 1.65
C ASP A 329 -0.71 2.22 2.37
N LEU A 330 0.52 2.11 1.86
CA LEU A 330 1.53 1.19 2.39
C LEU A 330 1.92 1.49 3.84
N GLU A 331 2.05 2.77 4.23
CA GLU A 331 2.47 3.16 5.58
C GLU A 331 1.38 2.82 6.61
N MET A 332 0.14 3.19 6.31
CA MET A 332 -1.02 2.93 7.15
C MET A 332 -1.26 1.43 7.30
N MET A 333 -1.14 0.65 6.23
CA MET A 333 -1.25 -0.81 6.31
C MET A 333 -0.15 -1.43 7.18
N ALA A 334 1.10 -1.00 7.01
CA ALA A 334 2.22 -1.48 7.82
C ALA A 334 2.03 -1.15 9.31
N ASN A 335 1.56 0.06 9.62
CA ASN A 335 1.29 0.49 11.00
C ASN A 335 0.08 -0.24 11.61
N LEU A 336 -0.96 -0.50 10.81
CA LEU A 336 -2.12 -1.28 11.22
C LEU A 336 -1.73 -2.71 11.60
N LEU A 337 -0.97 -3.39 10.73
CA LEU A 337 -0.53 -4.77 10.95
C LEU A 337 0.44 -4.88 12.14
N ASP A 338 1.30 -3.88 12.35
CA ASP A 338 2.15 -3.76 13.54
C ASP A 338 1.35 -3.51 14.82
N ALA A 339 0.19 -2.87 14.75
CA ALA A 339 -0.67 -2.68 15.92
C ALA A 339 -1.58 -3.88 16.18
N LEU A 340 -1.84 -4.72 15.18
CA LEU A 340 -2.77 -5.84 15.29
C LEU A 340 -2.15 -7.03 16.03
N PRO A 341 -2.80 -7.63 17.04
CA PRO A 341 -2.33 -8.86 17.67
C PRO A 341 -2.19 -10.04 16.69
N ALA A 342 -1.31 -10.99 17.00
CA ALA A 342 -1.11 -12.18 16.17
C ALA A 342 -2.32 -13.11 16.13
N HIS A 343 -3.08 -13.19 17.24
CA HIS A 343 -4.32 -13.99 17.33
C HIS A 343 -5.52 -13.29 16.68
N ALA A 344 -5.42 -11.99 16.38
CA ALA A 344 -6.56 -11.24 15.91
C ALA A 344 -6.79 -11.49 14.42
N ARG A 345 -8.06 -11.73 14.08
CA ARG A 345 -8.51 -11.87 12.70
C ARG A 345 -8.58 -10.52 12.01
N LEU A 346 -8.11 -10.47 10.76
CA LEU A 346 -8.21 -9.29 9.90
C LEU A 346 -9.08 -9.59 8.69
N VAL A 347 -10.14 -8.80 8.53
CA VAL A 347 -11.00 -8.81 7.34
C VAL A 347 -10.87 -7.46 6.65
N LEU A 348 -10.36 -7.45 5.42
CA LEU A 348 -10.32 -6.25 4.58
C LEU A 348 -11.47 -6.30 3.58
N LEU A 349 -12.19 -5.19 3.45
CA LEU A 349 -13.19 -5.01 2.41
C LEU A 349 -12.79 -3.86 1.53
N GLY A 350 -13.08 -4.00 0.24
CA GLY A 350 -12.86 -2.93 -0.69
C GLY A 350 -13.24 -3.37 -2.09
N ASP A 351 -12.79 -2.57 -3.03
CA ASP A 351 -12.98 -2.81 -4.44
C ASP A 351 -11.62 -2.66 -5.11
N LYS A 352 -11.19 -3.71 -5.80
CA LYS A 352 -9.90 -3.70 -6.50
C LYS A 352 -9.87 -2.70 -7.66
N ASP A 353 -11.05 -2.33 -8.19
CA ASP A 353 -11.21 -1.47 -9.36
C ASP A 353 -11.57 -0.01 -8.99
N GLN A 354 -11.69 0.30 -7.69
CA GLN A 354 -11.86 1.67 -7.23
C GLN A 354 -10.54 2.43 -7.14
N LEU A 355 -10.64 3.75 -6.96
CA LEU A 355 -9.50 4.62 -6.71
C LEU A 355 -8.63 4.05 -5.58
N ALA A 356 -7.36 3.84 -5.90
CA ALA A 356 -6.35 3.48 -4.93
C ALA A 356 -6.10 4.63 -3.93
N SER A 357 -5.29 4.36 -2.92
CA SER A 357 -4.85 5.42 -2.00
C SER A 357 -4.19 6.59 -2.75
N VAL A 358 -4.36 7.80 -2.22
CA VAL A 358 -3.70 9.02 -2.72
C VAL A 358 -2.21 8.99 -2.40
N GLU A 359 -1.82 8.33 -1.30
CA GLU A 359 -0.42 8.10 -0.96
C GLU A 359 0.12 6.82 -1.62
N ALA A 360 1.45 6.67 -1.63
CA ALA A 360 2.10 5.62 -2.39
C ALA A 360 1.78 4.19 -1.89
N GLY A 361 1.52 3.31 -2.85
CA GLY A 361 1.27 1.88 -2.65
C GLY A 361 -0.20 1.50 -2.62
N ALA A 362 -0.65 0.84 -3.68
CA ALA A 362 -1.99 0.27 -3.81
C ALA A 362 -2.04 -1.16 -3.24
N VAL A 363 -1.97 -1.28 -1.91
CA VAL A 363 -1.83 -2.60 -1.24
C VAL A 363 -2.96 -3.57 -1.60
N LEU A 364 -4.22 -3.10 -1.57
CA LEU A 364 -5.36 -3.97 -1.89
C LEU A 364 -5.33 -4.44 -3.35
N GLY A 365 -4.98 -3.54 -4.28
CA GLY A 365 -4.89 -3.86 -5.70
C GLY A 365 -3.84 -4.94 -5.97
N ASP A 366 -2.67 -4.83 -5.34
CA ASP A 366 -1.61 -5.84 -5.46
C ASP A 366 -2.02 -7.19 -4.87
N LEU A 367 -2.70 -7.21 -3.73
CA LEU A 367 -3.18 -8.44 -3.10
C LEU A 367 -4.33 -9.11 -3.88
N CYS A 368 -5.14 -8.34 -4.60
CA CYS A 368 -6.31 -8.80 -5.34
C CYS A 368 -6.05 -9.02 -6.84
N ARG A 369 -4.83 -8.80 -7.33
CA ARG A 369 -4.45 -8.84 -8.76
C ARG A 369 -4.98 -10.09 -9.49
N ASP A 370 -4.84 -11.26 -8.87
CA ASP A 370 -5.20 -12.55 -9.46
C ASP A 370 -6.51 -13.12 -8.91
N ALA A 371 -7.32 -12.32 -8.21
CA ALA A 371 -8.51 -12.81 -7.51
C ALA A 371 -9.57 -13.40 -8.46
N GLU A 372 -9.75 -12.83 -9.65
CA GLU A 372 -10.74 -13.28 -10.64
C GLU A 372 -10.44 -14.67 -11.21
N ALA A 373 -9.16 -15.07 -11.23
CA ALA A 373 -8.75 -16.37 -11.75
C ALA A 373 -9.11 -17.55 -10.82
N GLY A 374 -9.64 -17.29 -9.62
CA GLY A 374 -10.28 -18.33 -8.81
C GLY A 374 -9.34 -19.46 -8.37
N TRP A 375 -8.13 -19.10 -7.94
CA TRP A 375 -7.05 -20.00 -7.51
C TRP A 375 -7.31 -20.71 -6.17
N TYR A 376 -8.53 -21.23 -5.95
CA TYR A 376 -8.85 -22.06 -4.80
C TYR A 376 -8.04 -23.36 -4.80
N SER A 377 -7.43 -23.69 -3.66
CA SER A 377 -6.74 -24.97 -3.49
C SER A 377 -7.73 -26.16 -3.63
N PRO A 378 -7.24 -27.35 -4.03
CA PRO A 378 -8.09 -28.54 -4.09
C PRO A 378 -8.82 -28.84 -2.78
N GLN A 379 -8.15 -28.64 -1.63
CA GLN A 379 -8.75 -28.84 -0.32
C GLN A 379 -9.90 -27.85 -0.06
N THR A 380 -9.74 -26.58 -0.45
CA THR A 380 -10.80 -25.58 -0.30
C THR A 380 -11.98 -25.90 -1.20
N ARG A 381 -11.75 -26.33 -2.45
CA ARG A 381 -12.82 -26.72 -3.37
C ARG A 381 -13.61 -27.93 -2.86
N GLN A 382 -12.91 -28.95 -2.36
CA GLN A 382 -13.55 -30.12 -1.77
C GLN A 382 -14.39 -29.75 -0.55
N TRP A 383 -13.88 -28.86 0.31
CA TRP A 383 -14.61 -28.37 1.48
C TRP A 383 -15.82 -27.52 1.13
N LEU A 384 -15.77 -26.73 0.04
CA LEU A 384 -16.92 -25.93 -0.40
C LEU A 384 -18.00 -26.78 -1.09
N GLY A 385 -17.64 -27.92 -1.65
CA GLY A 385 -18.56 -28.82 -2.35
C GLY A 385 -19.25 -29.87 -1.47
N GLY A 386 -18.80 -30.04 -0.22
CA GLY A 386 -19.41 -30.92 0.78
C GLY A 386 -20.09 -30.13 1.88
#